data_AF-A0A132AHL2-F1
#
_entry.id   AF-A0A132AHL2-F1
#
_cell.length_a   1.000
_cell.length_b   1.000
_cell.length_c   1.000
_cell.angle_alpha   90.00
_cell.angle_beta   90.00
_cell.angle_gamma   90.00
#
_symmetry.space_group_name_H-M   'P 1'
#
loop_
_entity.id
_entity.type
_entity.pdbx_description
1 polymer ?
#
loop_
_entity_poly.entity_id
_entity_poly.type
_entity_poly.pdbx_seq_one_letter_code
_entity_poly.pdbx_strand_id
1 'polypeptide(L)'
;MVENANDFTKVFIEFNQWLRDTNLIDDFCNPISKFTFITCGDWDLKKVLPLQCKLNDLEIPHYMKIWINVKKSFAEHTNEWPQSQAYLMKHYGIEPIGRIHSGIDDCYNLSAIVKKMVQEGYVFKPNSRMK
;
A
#
# COMPACT_ATOMS: atom_id res chain seq x y z
N MET A 1 -3.80 6.02 -21.62
CA MET A 1 -5.08 6.28 -20.93
C MET A 1 -4.80 7.16 -19.73
N VAL A 2 -4.87 8.49 -19.91
CA VAL A 2 -4.82 9.48 -18.81
C VAL A 2 -5.64 10.73 -19.19
N GLU A 3 -5.76 11.03 -20.48
CA GLU A 3 -6.48 12.21 -21.00
C GLU A 3 -7.94 12.31 -20.58
N ASN A 4 -8.60 11.16 -20.33
CA ASN A 4 -10.01 11.09 -19.92
C ASN A 4 -10.18 10.65 -18.45
N ALA A 5 -9.11 10.64 -17.66
CA ALA A 5 -9.17 10.28 -16.26
C ALA A 5 -9.62 11.47 -15.40
N ASN A 6 -10.30 11.18 -14.29
CA ASN A 6 -10.54 12.17 -13.24
C ASN A 6 -9.19 12.68 -12.68
N ASP A 7 -9.15 13.94 -12.26
CA ASP A 7 -7.99 14.48 -11.55
C ASP A 7 -7.80 13.81 -10.19
N PHE A 8 -6.62 14.01 -9.59
CA PHE A 8 -6.26 13.40 -8.33
C PHE A 8 -7.20 13.80 -7.19
N THR A 9 -7.64 15.07 -7.12
CA THR A 9 -8.54 15.54 -6.06
C THR A 9 -9.83 14.75 -6.06
N LYS A 10 -10.45 14.59 -7.23
CA LYS A 10 -11.67 13.80 -7.38
C LYS A 10 -11.44 12.34 -7.03
N VAL A 11 -10.38 11.71 -7.55
CA VAL A 11 -10.07 10.29 -7.25
C VAL A 11 -9.78 10.09 -5.76
N PHE A 12 -9.11 11.04 -5.11
CA PHE A 12 -8.80 10.95 -3.68
C PHE A 12 -10.06 11.07 -2.81
N ILE A 13 -11.01 11.94 -3.19
CA ILE A 13 -12.32 12.02 -2.54
C ILE A 13 -13.09 10.72 -2.71
N GLU A 14 -13.14 10.18 -3.94
CA GLU A 14 -13.82 8.91 -4.25
C GLU A 14 -13.18 7.74 -3.48
N PHE A 15 -11.85 7.73 -3.32
CA PHE A 15 -11.14 6.73 -2.52
C PHE A 15 -11.53 6.78 -1.04
N ASN A 16 -11.61 7.98 -0.45
CA ASN A 16 -12.03 8.13 0.93
C ASN A 16 -13.52 7.78 1.12
N GLN A 17 -14.36 8.04 0.11
CA GLN A 17 -15.75 7.58 0.11
C GLN A 17 -15.82 6.05 0.13
N TRP A 18 -15.03 5.38 -0.70
CA TRP A 18 -14.97 3.92 -0.72
C TRP A 18 -14.51 3.34 0.64
N LEU A 19 -13.58 3.99 1.34
CA LEU A 19 -13.18 3.60 2.70
C LEU A 19 -14.32 3.76 3.72
N ARG A 20 -15.18 4.76 3.56
CA ARG A 20 -16.40 4.93 4.40
C ARG A 20 -17.41 3.84 4.11
N ASP A 21 -17.67 3.58 2.83
CA ASP A 21 -18.64 2.56 2.38
C ASP A 21 -18.24 1.15 2.83
N THR A 22 -16.94 0.92 3.04
CA THR A 22 -16.38 -0.34 3.55
C THR A 22 -16.28 -0.41 5.08
N ASN A 23 -16.77 0.61 5.80
CA ASN A 23 -16.68 0.74 7.27
C ASN A 23 -15.25 0.69 7.81
N LEU A 24 -14.29 1.21 7.05
CA LEU A 24 -12.91 1.37 7.52
C LEU A 24 -12.73 2.70 8.27
N ILE A 25 -13.39 3.76 7.79
CA ILE A 25 -13.32 5.11 8.37
C ILE A 25 -14.72 5.74 8.53
N ASP A 26 -14.83 6.78 9.37
CA ASP A 26 -16.03 7.61 9.50
C ASP A 26 -16.05 8.80 8.52
N ASP A 27 -17.11 9.61 8.58
CA ASP A 27 -17.28 10.85 7.79
C ASP A 27 -16.18 11.90 8.02
N PHE A 28 -15.46 11.79 9.13
CA PHE A 28 -14.35 12.66 9.51
C PHE A 28 -12.99 12.03 9.21
N CYS A 29 -12.94 10.95 8.44
CA CYS A 29 -11.72 10.22 8.07
C CYS A 29 -10.98 9.61 9.29
N ASN A 30 -11.67 9.34 10.39
CA ASN A 30 -11.12 8.59 11.52
C ASN A 30 -11.33 7.09 11.34
N PRO A 31 -10.33 6.24 11.66
CA PRO A 31 -10.51 4.80 11.66
C PRO A 31 -11.59 4.35 12.64
N ILE A 32 -12.57 3.58 12.16
CA ILE A 32 -13.60 2.93 12.99
C ILE A 32 -13.37 1.40 13.13
N SER A 33 -12.47 0.86 12.31
CA SER A 33 -11.98 -0.52 12.41
C SER A 33 -10.44 -0.56 12.37
N LYS A 34 -9.86 -1.70 12.76
CA LYS A 34 -8.40 -1.89 12.72
C LYS A 34 -7.97 -2.31 11.32
N PHE A 35 -7.32 -1.39 10.61
CA PHE A 35 -6.70 -1.65 9.31
C PHE A 35 -5.38 -0.89 9.17
N THR A 36 -4.62 -1.23 8.14
CA THR A 36 -3.40 -0.50 7.76
C THR A 36 -3.12 -0.72 6.28
N PHE A 37 -2.38 0.18 5.67
CA PHE A 37 -1.89 -0.01 4.31
C PHE A 37 -0.66 -0.89 4.28
N ILE A 38 -0.46 -1.58 3.16
CA ILE A 38 0.78 -2.27 2.87
C ILE A 38 1.32 -1.85 1.50
N THR A 39 2.62 -1.60 1.44
CA THR A 39 3.34 -1.17 0.22
C THR A 39 4.60 -2.00 0.02
N CYS A 40 5.12 -2.04 -1.22
CA CYS A 40 6.42 -2.62 -1.53
C CYS A 40 7.54 -1.57 -1.55
N GLY A 41 7.90 -1.08 -0.36
CA GLY A 41 8.84 0.03 -0.20
C GLY A 41 8.18 1.25 0.43
N ASP A 42 8.94 2.31 0.64
CA ASP A 42 8.42 3.55 1.24
C ASP A 42 7.96 4.57 0.17
N TRP A 43 8.18 4.32 -1.13
CA TRP A 43 8.02 5.33 -2.17
C TRP A 43 6.57 5.85 -2.28
N ASP A 44 5.57 4.97 -2.30
CA ASP A 44 4.17 5.34 -2.49
C ASP A 44 3.68 6.35 -1.46
N LEU A 45 3.79 5.99 -0.17
CA LEU A 45 3.24 6.80 0.92
C LEU A 45 4.24 7.83 1.47
N LYS A 46 5.55 7.60 1.39
CA LYS A 46 6.54 8.58 1.93
C LYS A 46 6.94 9.66 0.93
N LYS A 47 6.74 9.43 -0.38
CA LYS A 47 7.19 10.34 -1.44
C LYS A 47 6.06 10.76 -2.37
N VAL A 48 5.38 9.82 -3.02
CA VAL A 48 4.40 10.13 -4.07
C VAL A 48 3.16 10.79 -3.50
N LEU A 49 2.52 10.17 -2.49
CA LEU A 49 1.30 10.72 -1.89
C LEU A 49 1.52 12.13 -1.31
N PRO A 50 2.56 12.43 -0.51
CA PRO A 50 2.79 13.78 0.00
C PRO A 50 3.04 14.81 -1.10
N LEU A 51 3.80 14.45 -2.15
CA LEU A 51 4.04 15.33 -3.27
C LEU A 51 2.72 15.65 -4.00
N GLN A 52 1.92 14.63 -4.28
CA GLN A 52 0.66 14.79 -5.00
C GLN A 52 -0.37 15.56 -4.18
N CYS A 53 -0.50 15.29 -2.88
CA CYS A 53 -1.36 16.06 -1.99
C CYS A 53 -0.93 17.53 -1.92
N LYS A 54 0.39 17.81 -1.84
CA LYS A 54 0.92 19.18 -1.86
C LYS A 54 0.61 19.91 -3.16
N LEU A 55 0.66 19.23 -4.31
CA LEU A 55 0.35 19.84 -5.61
C LEU A 55 -1.14 20.20 -5.76
N ASN A 56 -2.02 19.61 -4.96
CA ASN A 56 -3.47 19.79 -5.04
C ASN A 56 -4.04 20.47 -3.77
N ASP A 57 -3.18 20.99 -2.88
CA ASP A 57 -3.56 21.59 -1.59
C ASP A 57 -4.45 20.68 -0.72
N LEU A 58 -4.16 19.38 -0.71
CA LEU A 58 -4.90 18.37 0.06
C LEU A 58 -4.16 17.99 1.34
N GLU A 59 -4.91 17.77 2.42
CA GLU A 59 -4.37 17.17 3.63
C GLU A 59 -4.30 15.64 3.51
N ILE A 60 -3.23 15.06 4.04
CA ILE A 60 -3.08 13.60 4.13
C ILE A 60 -3.78 13.09 5.39
N PRO A 61 -4.77 12.18 5.29
CA PRO A 61 -5.43 11.58 6.44
C PRO A 61 -4.46 10.79 7.32
N HIS A 62 -4.70 10.78 8.63
CA HIS A 62 -3.80 10.15 9.60
C HIS A 62 -3.60 8.64 9.34
N TYR A 63 -4.63 7.93 8.87
CA TYR A 63 -4.54 6.49 8.55
C TYR A 63 -3.60 6.15 7.39
N MET A 64 -3.24 7.13 6.54
CA MET A 64 -2.27 6.93 5.45
C MET A 64 -0.84 7.29 5.88
N LYS A 65 -0.64 7.89 7.06
CA LYS A 65 0.67 8.31 7.57
C LYS A 65 1.45 7.17 8.23
N ILE A 66 0.84 6.00 8.43
CA ILE A 66 1.45 4.82 9.03
C ILE A 66 1.06 3.61 8.17
N TRP A 67 2.04 2.76 7.84
CA TRP A 67 1.81 1.59 6.99
C TRP A 67 2.82 0.48 7.27
N ILE A 68 2.59 -0.66 6.62
CA ILE A 68 3.53 -1.76 6.53
C ILE A 68 4.30 -1.63 5.22
N ASN A 69 5.63 -1.59 5.30
CA ASN A 69 6.50 -1.84 4.17
C ASN A 69 6.87 -3.33 4.17
N VAL A 70 6.37 -4.09 3.18
CA VAL A 70 6.57 -5.55 3.12
C VAL A 70 8.04 -5.92 3.04
N LYS A 71 8.90 -5.05 2.47
CA LYS A 71 10.34 -5.32 2.35
C LYS A 71 11.02 -5.40 3.71
N LYS A 72 10.63 -4.52 4.64
CA LYS A 72 11.12 -4.54 6.02
C LYS A 72 10.61 -5.75 6.76
N SER A 73 9.33 -6.08 6.57
CA SER A 73 8.73 -7.28 7.17
C SER A 73 9.41 -8.56 6.69
N PHE A 74 9.70 -8.65 5.39
CA PHE A 74 10.43 -9.78 4.83
C PHE A 74 11.83 -9.86 5.42
N ALA A 75 12.56 -8.75 5.47
CA ALA A 75 13.90 -8.73 6.05
C ALA A 75 13.94 -9.11 7.54
N GLU A 76 12.93 -8.72 8.31
CA GLU A 76 12.77 -9.16 9.70
C GLU A 76 12.49 -10.67 9.80
N HIS A 77 11.68 -11.21 8.88
CA HIS A 77 11.29 -12.62 8.84
C HIS A 77 12.43 -13.55 8.39
N THR A 78 13.20 -13.14 7.38
CA THR A 78 14.18 -14.00 6.69
C THR A 78 15.63 -13.62 6.95
N ASN A 79 15.89 -12.49 7.62
CA ASN A 79 17.21 -11.86 7.73
C ASN A 79 17.84 -11.46 6.39
N GLU A 80 17.02 -11.27 5.36
CA GLU A 80 17.48 -10.89 4.02
C GLU A 80 16.73 -9.66 3.48
N TRP A 81 17.47 -8.67 2.97
CA TRP A 81 16.84 -7.51 2.34
C TRP A 81 16.40 -7.80 0.89
N PRO A 82 15.10 -7.69 0.56
CA PRO A 82 14.63 -7.95 -0.78
C PRO A 82 14.90 -6.74 -1.68
N GLN A 83 15.39 -6.97 -2.90
CA GLN A 83 15.71 -5.85 -3.81
C GLN A 83 14.44 -5.26 -4.44
N SER A 84 13.47 -6.10 -4.81
CA SER A 84 12.26 -5.72 -5.53
C SER A 84 11.07 -6.61 -5.16
N GLN A 85 9.87 -6.25 -5.62
CA GLN A 85 8.71 -7.13 -5.53
C GLN A 85 8.92 -8.43 -6.33
N ALA A 86 9.59 -8.36 -7.50
CA ALA A 86 9.95 -9.54 -8.28
C ALA A 86 10.87 -10.50 -7.51
N TYR A 87 11.79 -9.96 -6.70
CA TYR A 87 12.61 -10.77 -5.80
C TYR A 87 11.75 -11.56 -4.80
N LEU A 88 10.80 -10.89 -4.15
CA LEU A 88 9.87 -11.52 -3.20
C LEU A 88 9.02 -12.60 -3.87
N MET A 89 8.48 -12.32 -5.06
CA MET A 89 7.71 -13.31 -5.82
C MET A 89 8.56 -14.55 -6.13
N LYS A 90 9.79 -14.36 -6.62
CA LYS A 90 10.71 -15.46 -6.90
C LYS A 90 11.03 -16.28 -5.64
N HIS A 91 11.28 -15.62 -4.51
CA HIS A 91 11.55 -16.30 -3.24
C HIS A 91 10.39 -17.22 -2.84
N TYR A 92 9.15 -16.76 -3.00
CA TYR A 92 7.95 -17.52 -2.63
C TYR A 92 7.39 -18.43 -3.75
N GLY A 93 8.08 -18.53 -4.90
CA GLY A 93 7.61 -19.30 -6.05
C GLY A 93 6.26 -18.81 -6.58
N ILE A 94 6.03 -17.50 -6.58
CA ILE A 94 4.82 -16.85 -7.09
C ILE A 94 5.07 -16.44 -8.55
N GLU A 95 4.26 -16.97 -9.45
CA GLU A 95 4.23 -16.51 -10.84
C GLU A 95 3.53 -15.15 -10.93
N PRO A 96 4.15 -14.13 -11.57
CA PRO A 96 3.55 -12.81 -11.68
C PRO A 96 2.27 -12.87 -12.53
N ILE A 97 1.20 -12.25 -12.04
CA ILE A 97 -0.03 -12.06 -12.82
C ILE A 97 -0.07 -10.66 -13.42
N GLY A 98 -0.79 -10.56 -14.55
CA GLY A 98 -1.11 -9.29 -15.19
C GLY A 98 0.06 -8.65 -15.93
N ARG A 99 0.03 -7.31 -16.04
CA ARG A 99 1.01 -6.53 -16.79
C ARG A 99 2.05 -5.92 -15.84
N ILE A 100 3.33 -6.04 -16.21
CA ILE A 100 4.42 -5.37 -15.49
C ILE A 100 4.15 -3.86 -15.40
N HIS A 101 4.25 -3.29 -14.20
CA HIS A 101 4.01 -1.88 -13.89
C HIS A 101 2.55 -1.41 -14.02
N SER A 102 1.59 -2.35 -13.98
CA SER A 102 0.18 -2.05 -13.74
C SER A 102 -0.07 -2.01 -12.24
N GLY A 103 -0.48 -0.86 -11.70
CA GLY A 103 -0.62 -0.68 -10.25
C GLY A 103 -1.58 -1.69 -9.59
N ILE A 104 -2.67 -2.07 -10.27
CA ILE A 104 -3.61 -3.07 -9.76
C ILE A 104 -3.03 -4.49 -9.77
N ASP A 105 -2.26 -4.84 -10.80
CA ASP A 105 -1.60 -6.15 -10.89
C ASP A 105 -0.48 -6.26 -9.86
N ASP A 106 0.28 -5.18 -9.65
CA ASP A 106 1.27 -5.07 -8.58
C ASP A 106 0.62 -5.28 -7.19
N CYS A 107 -0.58 -4.74 -6.96
CA CYS A 107 -1.35 -4.99 -5.72
C CYS A 107 -1.77 -6.46 -5.57
N TYR A 108 -2.23 -7.13 -6.64
CA TYR A 108 -2.56 -8.55 -6.57
C TYR A 108 -1.34 -9.41 -6.27
N ASN A 109 -0.23 -9.16 -6.96
CA ASN A 109 1.04 -9.84 -6.74
C ASN A 109 1.55 -9.61 -5.31
N LEU A 110 1.42 -8.39 -4.78
CA LEU A 110 1.80 -8.06 -3.41
C LEU A 110 0.92 -8.81 -2.39
N SER A 111 -0.39 -8.92 -2.64
CA SER A 111 -1.30 -9.67 -1.77
C SER A 111 -0.92 -11.16 -1.67
N ALA A 112 -0.43 -11.75 -2.76
CA ALA A 112 0.04 -13.14 -2.78
C ALA A 112 1.30 -13.32 -1.92
N ILE A 113 2.25 -12.37 -1.97
CA ILE A 113 3.43 -12.36 -1.09
C ILE A 113 3.02 -12.28 0.38
N VAL A 114 2.13 -11.34 0.72
CA VAL A 114 1.63 -11.17 2.09
C VAL A 114 0.98 -12.45 2.60
N LYS A 115 0.16 -13.09 1.76
CA LYS A 115 -0.48 -14.37 2.09
C LYS A 115 0.55 -15.46 2.40
N LYS A 116 1.64 -15.56 1.62
CA LYS A 116 2.72 -16.52 1.88
C LYS A 116 3.43 -16.26 3.21
N MET A 117 3.76 -15.00 3.50
CA MET A 117 4.36 -14.63 4.78
C MET A 117 3.46 -14.96 5.98
N VAL A 118 2.15 -14.70 5.88
CA VAL A 118 1.19 -15.10 6.92
C VAL A 118 1.12 -16.62 7.07
N GLN A 119 1.15 -17.38 5.98
CA GLN A 119 1.15 -18.85 6.01
C GLN A 119 2.42 -19.43 6.66
N GLU A 120 3.54 -18.72 6.61
CA GLU A 120 4.78 -19.05 7.33
C GLU A 120 4.77 -18.59 8.80
N GLY A 121 3.68 -17.97 9.26
CA GLY A 121 3.50 -17.54 10.64
C GLY A 121 4.00 -16.14 10.96
N TYR A 122 4.39 -15.34 9.96
CA TYR A 122 4.79 -13.96 10.19
C TYR A 122 3.60 -13.08 10.60
N VAL A 123 3.77 -12.31 11.67
CA VAL A 123 2.75 -11.40 12.21
C VAL A 123 3.09 -9.96 11.83
N PHE A 124 2.37 -9.43 10.86
CA PHE A 124 2.57 -8.07 10.37
C PHE A 124 2.25 -7.00 11.41
N LYS A 125 3.11 -5.98 11.48
CA LYS A 125 2.95 -4.77 12.29
C LYS A 125 3.39 -3.55 11.48
N PRO A 126 2.76 -2.37 11.67
CA PRO A 126 3.24 -1.15 11.02
C PRO A 126 4.72 -0.88 11.33
N ASN A 127 5.51 -0.64 10.28
CA ASN A 127 6.97 -0.52 10.37
C ASN A 127 7.54 0.66 9.54
N SER A 128 6.64 1.45 8.96
CA SER A 128 6.94 2.68 8.24
C SER A 128 5.92 3.76 8.56
N ARG A 129 6.38 5.02 8.51
CA ARG A 129 5.53 6.18 8.73
C ARG A 129 6.07 7.44 8.04
N MET A 130 5.18 8.37 7.74
CA MET A 130 5.54 9.75 7.41
C MET A 130 6.01 10.44 8.71
N LYS A 131 7.02 11.30 8.58
CA LYS A 131 7.48 12.16 9.68
C LYS A 131 6.67 13.45 9.70
#